data_AF-A0A2A4WJE0-F1
#
_entry.id   AF-A0A2A4WJE0-F1
#
_cell.length_a   1.000
_cell.length_b   1.000
_cell.length_c   1.000
_cell.angle_alpha   90.00
_cell.angle_beta   90.00
_cell.angle_gamma   90.00
#
_symmetry.space_group_name_H-M   'P 1'
#
loop_
_entity.id
_entity.type
_entity.pdbx_description
1 polymer ?
#
loop_
_entity_poly.entity_id
_entity_poly.type
_entity_poly.pdbx_seq_one_letter_code
_entity_poly.pdbx_strand_id
1 'polypeptide(L)' 'MQTAKQAVETLLRHLPDDSTIEDIQYHLYVLEKIKRGQDDIAKGRSYTNEEARKRLGKWLNC' A
#
# COMPACT_ATOMS: atom_id res chain seq x y z
N MET A 1 -0.98 -16.22 9.22
CA MET A 1 -1.21 -14.76 9.10
C MET A 1 -0.23 -14.05 10.00
N GLN A 2 0.52 -13.08 9.47
CA GLN A 2 1.33 -12.19 10.28
C GLN A 2 0.43 -11.16 10.96
N THR A 3 0.62 -10.89 12.24
CA THR A 3 -0.12 -9.82 12.94
C THR A 3 0.35 -8.44 12.48
N ALA A 4 -0.44 -7.39 12.76
CA ALA A 4 -0.02 -6.02 12.49
C ALA A 4 1.33 -5.69 13.17
N LYS A 5 1.49 -6.09 14.44
CA LYS A 5 2.73 -5.91 15.20
C LYS A 5 3.94 -6.59 14.54
N GLN A 6 3.81 -7.86 14.17
CA GLN A 6 4.89 -8.61 13.53
C GLN A 6 5.30 -8.01 12.18
N ALA A 7 4.34 -7.44 11.44
CA ALA A 7 4.62 -6.75 10.18
C ALA A 7 5.42 -5.46 10.39
N VAL A 8 5.08 -4.69 11.43
CA VAL A 8 5.84 -3.49 11.82
C VAL A 8 7.23 -3.86 12.30
N GLU A 9 7.37 -4.88 13.16
CA GLU A 9 8.68 -5.37 13.61
C GLU A 9 9.56 -5.79 12.43
N THR A 10 8.97 -6.45 11.43
CA THR A 10 9.68 -6.84 10.21
C THR A 10 10.10 -5.62 9.41
N LEU A 11 9.21 -4.64 9.23
CA LEU A 11 9.52 -3.38 8.55
C LEU A 11 10.69 -2.67 9.21
N LEU A 12 10.66 -2.54 10.54
CA LEU A 12 11.73 -1.87 11.30
C LEU A 12 13.09 -2.56 11.15
N ARG A 13 13.13 -3.90 11.05
CA ARG A 13 14.38 -4.65 10.81
C ARG A 13 15.03 -4.39 9.44
N HIS A 14 14.27 -3.88 8.47
CA HIS A 14 14.78 -3.58 7.13
C HIS A 14 15.14 -2.10 6.94
N LEU A 15 14.81 -1.25 7.92
CA LEU A 15 15.13 0.17 7.85
C LEU A 15 16.57 0.42 8.34
N PRO A 16 17.30 1.34 7.69
CA PRO A 16 18.57 1.85 8.21
C PRO A 16 18.44 2.44 9.62
N ASP A 17 19.50 2.35 10.42
CA ASP A 17 19.53 2.91 11.78
C ASP A 17 19.40 4.45 11.81
N ASP A 18 19.75 5.13 10.71
CA ASP A 18 19.62 6.58 10.53
C ASP A 18 18.23 7.02 9.99
N SER A 19 17.29 6.08 9.86
CA SER A 19 15.93 6.39 9.43
C SER A 19 15.25 7.36 10.41
N THR A 20 14.59 8.36 9.85
CA THR A 20 13.81 9.33 10.61
C THR A 20 12.44 8.75 11.00
N ILE A 21 11.73 9.44 11.90
CA ILE A 21 10.35 9.07 12.24
C ILE A 21 9.45 9.23 11.02
N GLU A 22 9.70 10.23 10.18
CA GLU A 22 9.00 10.46 8.93
C GLU A 22 9.17 9.29 7.94
N ASP A 23 10.38 8.72 7.85
CA ASP A 23 10.64 7.54 7.02
C ASP A 23 9.84 6.34 7.51
N ILE A 24 9.89 6.06 8.81
CA ILE A 24 9.14 4.96 9.43
C ILE A 24 7.63 5.14 9.16
N GLN A 25 7.12 6.36 9.33
CA GLN A 25 5.72 6.67 9.07
C GLN A 25 5.34 6.44 7.60
N TYR A 26 6.18 6.89 6.66
CA TYR A 26 5.95 6.68 5.24
C TYR A 26 5.91 5.19 4.88
N HIS A 27 6.87 4.41 5.37
CA HIS A 27 6.91 2.97 5.14
C HIS A 27 5.68 2.26 5.75
N LEU A 28 5.22 2.68 6.93
CA LEU A 28 4.01 2.16 7.54
C LEU A 28 2.76 2.47 6.69
N TYR A 29 2.64 3.70 6.20
CA TYR A 29 1.56 4.11 5.31
C TYR A 29 1.52 3.26 4.03
N VAL A 30 2.68 3.07 3.38
CA VAL A 30 2.79 2.24 2.17
C VAL A 30 2.40 0.78 2.47
N LEU A 31 2.89 0.22 3.57
CA LEU A 31 2.54 -1.14 4.00
C LEU A 31 1.03 -1.32 4.17
N GLU A 32 0.34 -0.33 4.77
CA GLU A 32 -1.11 -0.35 4.90
C GLU A 32 -1.81 -0.32 3.54
N LYS A 33 -1.36 0.52 2.60
CA LYS A 33 -1.93 0.58 1.24
C LYS A 33 -1.77 -0.73 0.48
N ILE A 34 -0.62 -1.40 0.61
CA ILE A 34 -0.39 -2.71 0.00
C ILE A 34 -1.35 -3.74 0.56
N LYS A 35 -1.46 -3.86 1.89
CA LYS A 35 -2.39 -4.80 2.54
C LYS A 35 -3.83 -4.56 2.10
N ARG A 36 -4.26 -3.29 2.07
CA ARG A 36 -5.59 -2.93 1.58
C ARG A 36 -5.80 -3.33 0.12
N GLY A 37 -4.81 -3.12 -0.75
CA GLY A 37 -4.86 -3.53 -2.14
C GLY A 37 -4.98 -5.05 -2.32
N GLN A 38 -4.24 -5.83 -1.53
CA GLN A 38 -4.35 -7.29 -1.51
C GLN A 38 -5.76 -7.74 -1.06
N ASP A 39 -6.29 -7.11 -0.02
CA ASP A 39 -7.65 -7.32 0.46
C ASP A 39 -8.72 -6.96 -0.56
N ASP A 40 -8.51 -5.88 -1.32
CA ASP A 40 -9.39 -5.45 -2.40
C ASP A 40 -9.39 -6.49 -3.53
N ILE A 41 -8.22 -6.99 -3.95
CA ILE A 41 -8.10 -8.06 -4.94
C ILE A 41 -8.82 -9.33 -4.48
N ALA A 42 -8.57 -9.77 -3.24
CA ALA A 42 -9.20 -10.97 -2.68
C ALA A 42 -10.74 -10.88 -2.63
N LYS A 43 -11.27 -9.66 -2.49
CA LYS A 43 -12.72 -9.37 -2.45
C LYS A 43 -13.29 -9.02 -3.84
N GLY A 44 -12.51 -9.16 -4.91
CA GLY A 44 -12.93 -8.83 -6.28
C GLY A 44 -13.11 -7.32 -6.53
N ARG A 45 -12.61 -6.46 -5.65
CA ARG A 45 -12.65 -4.99 -5.78
C ARG A 45 -11.46 -4.46 -6.61
N SER A 46 -11.21 -5.09 -7.75
CA SER A 46 -10.16 -4.72 -8.70
C SER A 46 -10.78 -4.23 -10.02
N TYR A 47 -10.01 -3.49 -10.80
CA TYR A 47 -10.39 -3.04 -12.13
C TYR A 47 -9.44 -3.59 -13.18
N THR A 48 -9.95 -3.86 -14.38
CA THR A 48 -9.11 -4.06 -15.56
C THR A 48 -8.44 -2.74 -15.96
N ASN A 49 -7.43 -2.81 -16.84
CA ASN A 49 -6.78 -1.60 -17.34
C ASN A 49 -7.77 -0.64 -18.03
N GLU A 50 -8.69 -1.18 -18.82
CA GLU A 50 -9.70 -0.40 -19.55
C GLU A 50 -10.68 0.29 -18.58
N GLU A 51 -11.16 -0.44 -17.57
CA GLU A 51 -12.04 0.11 -16.53
C GLU A 51 -11.33 1.22 -15.73
N ALA A 52 -10.06 1.02 -15.39
CA ALA A 52 -9.25 2.01 -14.70
C ALA A 52 -9.07 3.28 -15.55
N ARG A 53 -8.73 3.15 -16.85
CA ARG A 53 -8.62 4.28 -17.78
C ARG A 53 -9.92 5.06 -17.88
N LYS A 54 -11.06 4.37 -18.09
CA LYS A 54 -12.38 5.00 -18.16
C LYS A 54 -12.73 5.77 -16.88
N ARG A 55 -12.35 5.23 -15.71
CA ARG A 55 -12.58 5.89 -14.43
C ARG A 55 -11.70 7.13 -14.26
N LEU A 56 -10.41 7.03 -14.57
CA LEU A 56 -9.44 8.12 -14.43
C LEU A 56 -9.67 9.25 -15.43
N GLY A 57 -10.23 8.95 -16.61
CA GLY A 57 -10.57 9.92 -17.66
C GLY A 57 -11.52 11.04 -17.22
N LYS A 58 -12.18 10.91 -16.07
CA LYS A 58 -13.01 11.98 -15.47
C LYS A 58 -12.19 13.17 -14.97
N TRP A 59 -10.91 12.95 -14.68
CA TRP A 59 -10.00 13.95 -14.09
C TRP A 59 -8.74 14.14 -14.91
N LEU A 60 -8.25 13.07 -15.52
CA LEU A 60 -7.08 13.10 -16.38
C LEU A 60 -7.60 13.21 -17.82
N ASN A 61 -7.28 14.32 -18.50
CA ASN A 61 -7.58 14.51 -19.93
C ASN A 61 -6.66 13.59 -20.78
N CYS A 62 -6.84 12.27 -20.65
CA CYS A 62 -6.05 11.24 -21.33
C CYS A 62 -6.81 10.63 -22.50
#